data_AF-A0A1G9IF83-F1
#
_entry.id   AF-A0A1G9IF83-F1
#
_cell.length_a   1.000
_cell.length_b   1.000
_cell.length_c   1.000
_cell.angle_alpha   90.00
_cell.angle_beta   90.00
_cell.angle_gamma   90.00
#
_symmetry.space_group_name_H-M   'P 1'
#
loop_
_entity.id
_entity.type
_entity.pdbx_description
1 polymer ?
#
loop_
_entity_poly.entity_id
_entity_poly.type
_entity_poly.pdbx_seq_one_letter_code
_entity_poly.pdbx_strand_id
1 'polypeptide(L)'
;MHSRKPIAALALAAGLMAPAALATTPAHAMAASCRVTLYDIDAGNVAEGDGQDELRFLVQGNLFPRFNSTHYSMRSGDDGDPADFEYPTAIITTGQNVTFDLREADGPIWGQGTSLGTVTAFGSSCVPLDEDEDVIISDTLTGDEPTEFTYSVRLKMVGL
;
A
#
# COMPACT_ATOMS: atom_id res chain seq x y z
N MET A 1 -59.57 -24.88 -73.01
CA MET A 1 -58.72 -25.67 -72.10
C MET A 1 -57.26 -25.39 -72.44
N HIS A 2 -56.57 -24.54 -71.68
CA HIS A 2 -55.13 -24.30 -71.84
C HIS A 2 -54.45 -24.40 -70.48
N SER A 3 -53.49 -25.31 -70.43
CA SER A 3 -52.74 -25.76 -69.26
C SER A 3 -51.79 -24.68 -68.74
N ARG A 4 -51.78 -24.44 -67.43
CA ARG A 4 -50.77 -23.59 -66.76
C ARG A 4 -49.89 -24.47 -65.88
N LYS A 5 -48.62 -24.55 -66.22
CA LYS A 5 -47.55 -25.16 -65.42
C LYS A 5 -47.09 -24.16 -64.33
N PRO A 6 -46.86 -24.59 -63.08
CA PRO A 6 -46.27 -23.74 -62.06
C PRO A 6 -44.75 -23.96 -61.94
N ILE A 7 -44.13 -23.10 -61.12
CA ILE A 7 -42.81 -23.19 -60.48
C ILE A 7 -41.71 -22.34 -61.13
N ALA A 8 -41.41 -21.22 -60.46
CA ALA A 8 -40.06 -20.69 -60.22
C ALA A 8 -40.18 -19.74 -59.02
N ALA A 9 -39.91 -20.24 -57.81
CA ALA A 9 -38.60 -20.26 -57.16
C ALA A 9 -38.31 -18.93 -56.44
N LEU A 10 -38.44 -18.99 -55.11
CA LEU A 10 -37.97 -18.04 -54.11
C LEU A 10 -36.47 -17.77 -54.28
N ALA A 11 -36.08 -16.49 -54.21
CA ALA A 11 -34.80 -16.07 -53.65
C ALA A 11 -34.90 -14.60 -53.19
N LEU A 12 -35.47 -14.37 -52.01
CA LEU A 12 -35.24 -13.14 -51.26
C LEU A 12 -34.08 -13.40 -50.29
N ALA A 13 -32.86 -13.09 -50.71
CA ALA A 13 -31.74 -12.91 -49.79
C ALA A 13 -31.55 -11.42 -49.59
N ALA A 14 -32.30 -10.86 -48.63
CA ALA A 14 -32.07 -9.51 -48.15
C ALA A 14 -30.71 -9.46 -47.45
N GLY A 15 -29.75 -8.79 -48.06
CA GLY A 15 -28.56 -8.35 -47.36
C GLY A 15 -28.94 -7.26 -46.38
N LEU A 16 -28.54 -7.40 -45.12
CA LEU A 16 -28.43 -6.28 -44.18
C LEU A 16 -27.37 -6.62 -43.13
N MET A 17 -26.23 -5.94 -43.31
CA MET A 17 -25.39 -5.34 -42.27
C MET A 17 -25.14 -6.19 -41.01
N ALA A 18 -23.93 -6.70 -40.93
CA ALA A 18 -23.34 -7.26 -39.71
C ALA A 18 -23.49 -6.30 -38.52
N PRO A 19 -23.95 -6.78 -37.34
CA PRO A 19 -23.41 -6.27 -36.10
C PRO A 19 -22.04 -6.92 -35.94
N ALA A 20 -20.98 -6.19 -36.30
CA ALA A 20 -19.73 -6.38 -35.60
C ALA A 20 -20.05 -6.08 -34.13
N ALA A 21 -20.26 -7.13 -33.33
CA ALA A 21 -20.31 -6.98 -31.89
C ALA A 21 -18.97 -6.37 -31.51
N LEU A 22 -18.99 -5.07 -31.22
CA LEU A 22 -17.85 -4.35 -30.67
C LEU A 22 -17.47 -5.10 -29.40
N ALA A 23 -16.32 -5.76 -29.45
CA ALA A 23 -15.65 -6.31 -28.30
C ALA A 23 -15.46 -5.17 -27.28
N THR A 24 -16.29 -5.17 -26.24
CA THR A 24 -16.14 -4.27 -25.11
C THR A 24 -15.35 -4.99 -24.03
N THR A 25 -14.06 -5.16 -24.24
CA THR A 25 -13.09 -5.34 -23.16
C THR A 25 -11.75 -4.73 -23.59
N PRO A 26 -10.97 -4.09 -22.69
CA PRO A 26 -11.13 -4.07 -21.24
C PRO A 26 -11.49 -2.66 -20.71
N ALA A 27 -12.24 -2.62 -19.61
CA ALA A 27 -12.13 -1.51 -18.68
C ALA A 27 -10.76 -1.64 -17.97
N HIS A 28 -9.68 -1.16 -18.61
CA HIS A 28 -8.51 -0.66 -17.89
C HIS A 28 -8.80 0.84 -17.66
N ALA A 29 -8.76 1.42 -16.47
CA ALA A 29 -8.33 0.95 -15.17
C ALA A 29 -9.13 1.76 -14.14
N MET A 30 -9.83 1.10 -13.22
CA MET A 30 -9.99 1.72 -11.90
C MET A 30 -8.58 1.67 -11.32
N ALA A 31 -7.93 2.83 -11.19
CA ALA A 31 -6.70 2.88 -10.40
C ALA A 31 -7.12 2.55 -8.97
N ALA A 32 -7.09 1.27 -8.61
CA ALA A 32 -7.33 0.83 -7.24
C ALA A 32 -6.32 1.56 -6.36
N SER A 33 -6.82 2.46 -5.55
CA SER A 33 -6.00 3.23 -4.62
C SER A 33 -6.22 2.66 -3.24
N CYS A 34 -5.20 2.79 -2.40
CA CYS A 34 -5.36 2.42 -1.01
C CYS A 34 -4.68 3.44 -0.10
N ARG A 35 -5.29 3.61 1.07
CA ARG A 35 -4.70 4.34 2.19
C ARG A 35 -3.79 3.38 2.93
N VAL A 36 -2.55 3.79 3.13
CA VAL A 36 -1.57 3.07 3.92
C VAL A 36 -1.36 3.84 5.21
N THR A 37 -1.45 3.15 6.34
CA THR A 37 -1.19 3.70 7.67
C THR A 37 -0.23 2.80 8.43
N LEU A 38 0.60 3.38 9.29
CA LEU A 38 1.19 2.60 10.37
C LEU A 38 0.04 1.93 11.13
N TYR A 39 0.14 0.62 11.33
CA TYR A 39 -0.84 -0.15 12.10
C TYR A 39 -0.31 -0.44 13.49
N ASP A 40 0.97 -0.79 13.57
CA ASP A 40 1.58 -1.28 14.81
C ASP A 40 3.11 -1.31 14.68
N ILE A 41 3.82 -1.18 15.79
CA ILE A 41 5.25 -1.46 15.88
C ILE A 41 5.58 -2.13 17.22
N ASP A 42 6.16 -3.32 17.16
CA ASP A 42 6.69 -4.03 18.32
C ASP A 42 8.21 -3.88 18.38
N ALA A 43 8.75 -3.45 19.53
CA ALA A 43 10.19 -3.44 19.78
C ALA A 43 10.64 -4.78 20.37
N GLY A 44 11.33 -5.60 19.58
CA GLY A 44 11.98 -6.81 20.08
C GLY A 44 13.26 -6.46 20.84
N ASN A 45 14.15 -5.71 20.21
CA ASN A 45 15.37 -5.19 20.81
C ASN A 45 15.64 -3.77 20.30
N VAL A 46 16.30 -2.94 21.11
CA VAL A 46 16.62 -1.55 20.81
C VAL A 46 18.14 -1.39 20.76
N ALA A 47 18.65 -0.50 19.90
CA ALA A 47 20.09 -0.40 19.65
C ALA A 47 20.84 0.37 20.73
N GLU A 48 20.16 1.29 21.42
CA GLU A 48 20.75 2.29 22.30
C GLU A 48 21.30 1.75 23.63
N GLY A 49 22.41 2.34 24.09
CA GLY A 49 23.12 1.93 25.29
C GLY A 49 22.41 2.31 26.59
N ASP A 50 21.47 3.24 26.55
CA ASP A 50 20.58 3.58 27.66
C ASP A 50 19.30 2.72 27.70
N GLY A 51 19.12 1.86 26.68
CA GLY A 51 18.00 0.93 26.54
C GLY A 51 16.73 1.57 26.01
N GLN A 52 16.81 2.71 25.33
CA GLN A 52 15.66 3.42 24.76
C GLN A 52 16.01 4.05 23.40
N ASP A 53 15.24 3.74 22.36
CA ASP A 53 15.39 4.39 21.06
C ASP A 53 14.30 5.47 20.87
N GLU A 54 14.69 6.67 20.43
CA GLU A 54 13.77 7.74 20.03
C GLU A 54 13.32 7.57 18.58
N LEU A 55 12.16 6.94 18.37
CA LEU A 55 11.71 6.54 17.04
C LEU A 55 10.87 7.58 16.32
N ARG A 56 11.03 7.59 15.00
CA ARG A 56 10.28 8.41 14.05
C ARG A 56 10.00 7.62 12.77
N PHE A 57 8.96 7.99 12.04
CA PHE A 57 8.73 7.49 10.69
C PHE A 57 8.88 8.60 9.65
N LEU A 58 9.73 8.38 8.65
CA LEU A 58 9.76 9.21 7.45
C LEU A 58 8.85 8.56 6.38
N VAL A 59 7.76 9.25 6.04
CA VAL A 59 6.76 8.79 5.07
C VAL A 59 6.52 9.89 4.04
N GLN A 60 6.81 9.61 2.77
CA GLN A 60 6.67 10.57 1.66
C GLN A 60 7.31 11.95 1.95
N GLY A 61 8.47 11.96 2.61
CA GLY A 61 9.20 13.18 2.95
C GLY A 61 8.70 13.91 4.21
N ASN A 62 7.69 13.38 4.91
CA ASN A 62 7.22 13.91 6.18
C ASN A 62 7.70 13.02 7.33
N LEU A 63 8.28 13.62 8.36
CA LEU A 63 8.64 12.91 9.59
C LEU A 63 7.48 12.91 10.56
N PHE A 64 7.22 11.77 11.19
CA PHE A 64 6.21 11.57 12.21
C PHE A 64 6.86 11.06 13.49
N PRO A 65 6.43 11.50 14.69
CA PRO A 65 5.41 12.53 14.94
C PRO A 65 5.83 13.94 14.46
N ARG A 66 4.84 14.79 14.20
CA ARG A 66 4.96 16.12 13.55
C ARG A 66 4.66 17.29 14.49
N PHE A 67 3.73 17.12 15.42
CA PHE A 67 3.09 18.26 16.11
C PHE A 67 3.31 18.24 17.62
N ASN A 68 3.08 17.10 18.25
CA ASN A 68 2.99 16.94 19.71
C ASN A 68 4.30 16.44 20.32
N SER A 69 5.11 15.73 19.54
CA SER A 69 6.43 15.27 19.93
C SER A 69 7.39 15.28 18.74
N THR A 70 8.69 15.30 19.03
CA THR A 70 9.74 15.12 18.02
C THR A 70 10.04 13.65 17.71
N HIS A 71 9.68 12.74 18.61
CA HIS A 71 9.89 11.28 18.51
C HIS A 71 8.92 10.53 19.44
N TYR A 72 8.84 9.21 19.30
CA TYR A 72 8.25 8.31 20.29
C TYR A 72 9.32 7.38 20.82
N SER A 73 9.51 7.37 22.14
CA SER A 73 10.58 6.57 22.75
C SER A 73 10.10 5.15 23.04
N MET A 74 10.86 4.14 22.60
CA MET A 74 10.55 2.73 22.83
C MET A 74 11.72 1.99 23.47
N ARG A 75 11.41 0.98 24.28
CA ARG A 75 12.34 0.04 24.90
C ARG A 75 12.10 -1.37 24.38
N SER A 76 13.03 -2.28 24.66
CA SER A 76 12.82 -3.70 24.34
C SER A 76 11.57 -4.25 25.06
N GLY A 77 10.67 -4.83 24.27
CA GLY A 77 9.37 -5.33 24.70
C GLY A 77 8.23 -4.33 24.63
N ASP A 78 8.49 -3.07 24.27
CA ASP A 78 7.44 -2.06 24.12
C ASP A 78 6.62 -2.28 22.84
N ASP A 79 5.37 -1.84 22.93
CA ASP A 79 4.36 -1.84 21.88
C ASP A 79 4.03 -0.37 21.54
N GLY A 80 3.98 -0.05 20.26
CA GLY A 80 3.80 1.30 19.74
C GLY A 80 2.60 1.39 18.81
N ASP A 81 1.60 2.16 19.25
CA ASP A 81 0.37 2.35 18.49
C ASP A 81 0.54 3.43 17.41
N PRO A 82 -0.30 3.43 16.35
CA PRO A 82 -0.29 4.50 15.35
C PRO A 82 -0.45 5.90 15.95
N ALA A 83 -1.20 6.01 17.05
CA ALA A 83 -1.46 7.28 17.73
C ALA A 83 -0.19 7.90 18.31
N ASP A 84 0.74 7.07 18.81
CA ASP A 84 2.02 7.51 19.39
C ASP A 84 2.91 8.19 18.35
N PHE A 85 2.72 7.83 17.08
CA PHE A 85 3.38 8.41 15.93
C PHE A 85 2.50 9.41 15.15
N GLU A 86 1.36 9.84 15.69
CA GLU A 86 0.41 10.77 15.03
C GLU A 86 -0.14 10.26 13.69
N TYR A 87 -0.39 8.96 13.61
CA TYR A 87 -0.98 8.27 12.46
C TYR A 87 -0.21 8.51 11.15
N PRO A 88 1.05 8.05 11.02
CA PRO A 88 1.78 8.13 9.77
C PRO A 88 0.96 7.49 8.64
N THR A 89 0.68 8.25 7.59
CA THR A 89 -0.23 7.82 6.53
C THR A 89 0.22 8.31 5.15
N ALA A 90 -0.14 7.53 4.13
CA ALA A 90 0.01 7.87 2.72
C ALA A 90 -1.15 7.31 1.91
N ILE A 91 -1.36 7.87 0.72
CA ILE A 91 -2.26 7.32 -0.29
C ILE A 91 -1.40 6.89 -1.48
N ILE A 92 -1.60 5.67 -1.95
CA ILE A 92 -0.91 5.13 -3.13
C ILE A 92 -1.92 4.62 -4.14
N THR A 93 -1.51 4.59 -5.41
CA THR A 93 -2.24 3.94 -6.50
C THR A 93 -1.54 2.63 -6.89
N THR A 94 -2.18 1.82 -7.73
CA THR A 94 -1.63 0.53 -8.19
C THR A 94 -0.21 0.58 -8.78
N GLY A 95 0.19 1.71 -9.36
CA GLY A 95 1.51 1.91 -9.96
C GLY A 95 2.56 2.52 -9.03
N GLN A 96 2.24 2.74 -7.75
CA GLN A 96 3.08 3.45 -6.80
C GLN A 96 3.29 2.63 -5.53
N ASN A 97 4.49 2.70 -4.98
CA ASN A 97 4.77 2.15 -3.66
C ASN A 97 4.95 3.31 -2.68
N VAL A 98 4.74 3.03 -1.39
CA VAL A 98 5.15 3.92 -0.32
C VAL A 98 6.05 3.18 0.64
N THR A 99 7.08 3.88 1.09
CA THR A 99 8.03 3.39 2.07
C THR A 99 7.82 4.13 3.38
N PHE A 100 7.71 3.36 4.45
CA PHE A 100 7.75 3.82 5.83
C PHE A 100 9.16 3.53 6.33
N ASP A 101 9.95 4.58 6.46
CA ASP A 101 11.34 4.49 6.91
C ASP A 101 11.39 4.78 8.41
N LEU A 102 11.68 3.75 9.20
CA LEU A 102 11.84 3.85 10.65
C LEU A 102 13.18 4.50 10.94
N ARG A 103 13.18 5.53 11.76
CA ARG A 103 14.36 6.34 12.05
C ARG A 103 14.56 6.55 13.54
N GLU A 104 15.80 6.49 13.96
CA GLU A 104 16.28 6.84 15.30
C GLU A 104 16.64 8.32 15.34
N ALA A 105 16.03 9.08 16.24
CA ALA A 105 16.17 10.53 16.31
C ALA A 105 17.46 10.98 16.98
N ASP A 106 18.00 10.21 17.94
CA ASP A 106 19.25 10.50 18.68
C ASP A 106 20.52 10.15 17.87
N GLY A 107 20.55 10.56 16.61
CA GLY A 107 21.75 10.54 15.77
C GLY A 107 22.56 11.84 15.86
N PRO A 108 23.86 11.84 15.51
CA PRO A 108 24.71 13.04 15.52
C PRO A 108 24.26 14.14 14.53
N ILE A 109 23.28 13.83 13.67
CA ILE A 109 22.70 14.74 12.70
C ILE A 109 21.37 15.25 13.26
N TRP A 110 21.39 16.49 13.77
CA TRP A 110 20.19 17.26 14.05
C TRP A 110 19.34 17.32 12.76
N GLY A 111 18.14 16.73 12.76
CA GLY A 111 17.29 16.68 11.57
C GLY A 111 16.34 15.48 11.51
N GLN A 112 16.58 14.56 10.57
CA GLN A 112 15.68 13.45 10.24
C GLN A 112 15.99 12.14 10.98
N GLY A 113 17.08 12.08 11.77
CA GLY A 113 17.51 10.84 12.42
C GLY A 113 18.25 9.87 11.51
N THR A 114 18.77 8.77 12.07
CA THR A 114 19.42 7.65 11.37
C THR A 114 18.36 6.66 10.91
N SER A 115 18.47 6.11 9.68
CA SER A 115 17.51 5.09 9.22
C SER A 115 17.85 3.74 9.84
N LEU A 116 16.86 3.10 10.47
CA LEU A 116 16.92 1.74 11.02
C LEU A 116 16.39 0.70 10.02
N GLY A 117 15.73 1.14 8.96
CA GLY A 117 15.20 0.27 7.93
C GLY A 117 13.85 0.74 7.41
N THR A 118 13.31 -0.01 6.46
CA THR A 118 12.14 0.43 5.72
C THR A 118 11.13 -0.69 5.52
N VAL A 119 9.86 -0.40 5.74
CA VAL A 119 8.75 -1.25 5.32
C VAL A 119 8.08 -0.63 4.11
N THR A 120 7.87 -1.43 3.06
CA THR A 120 7.30 -0.95 1.79
C THR A 120 5.92 -1.55 1.56
N ALA A 121 4.93 -0.67 1.39
CA ALA A 121 3.61 -1.04 0.89
C ALA A 121 3.60 -0.94 -0.65
N PHE A 122 3.28 -2.04 -1.31
CA PHE A 122 3.26 -2.13 -2.77
C PHE A 122 1.88 -1.78 -3.32
N GLY A 123 1.82 -0.85 -4.28
CA GLY A 123 0.54 -0.45 -4.89
C GLY A 123 -0.19 -1.59 -5.57
N SER A 124 0.53 -2.61 -6.05
CA SER A 124 -0.07 -3.83 -6.60
C SER A 124 -1.01 -4.53 -5.62
N SER A 125 -0.79 -4.37 -4.31
CA SER A 125 -1.65 -4.93 -3.26
C SER A 125 -2.94 -4.13 -3.05
N CYS A 126 -3.12 -2.95 -3.64
CA CYS A 126 -4.40 -2.24 -3.60
C CYS A 126 -5.43 -2.83 -4.58
N VAL A 127 -5.00 -3.49 -5.68
CA VAL A 127 -5.90 -4.03 -6.72
C VAL A 127 -6.99 -4.97 -6.21
N PRO A 128 -6.68 -5.95 -5.34
CA PRO A 128 -7.69 -6.89 -4.88
C PRO A 128 -8.57 -6.34 -3.75
N LEU A 129 -8.30 -5.15 -3.20
CA LEU A 129 -9.07 -4.60 -2.09
C LEU A 129 -10.30 -3.87 -2.62
N ASP A 130 -11.48 -4.30 -2.19
CA ASP A 130 -12.70 -3.52 -2.32
C ASP A 130 -12.65 -2.27 -1.41
N GLU A 131 -13.60 -1.33 -1.59
CA GLU A 131 -13.74 -0.15 -0.73
C GLU A 131 -13.87 -0.58 0.75
N ASP A 132 -13.07 0.04 1.62
CA ASP A 132 -12.94 -0.27 3.05
C ASP A 132 -12.42 -1.69 3.40
N GLU A 133 -12.14 -2.54 2.41
CA GLU A 133 -11.43 -3.80 2.65
C GLU A 133 -9.98 -3.52 3.04
N ASP A 134 -9.46 -4.28 4.00
CA ASP A 134 -8.12 -4.09 4.51
C ASP A 134 -7.24 -5.33 4.46
N VAL A 135 -5.92 -5.06 4.41
CA VAL A 135 -4.88 -6.06 4.59
C VAL A 135 -3.77 -5.47 5.46
N ILE A 136 -3.18 -6.31 6.31
CA ILE A 136 -2.01 -5.96 7.11
C ILE A 136 -0.80 -6.59 6.46
N ILE A 137 0.21 -5.77 6.20
CA ILE A 137 1.55 -6.23 5.84
C ILE A 137 2.47 -6.05 7.04
N SER A 138 3.35 -7.02 7.26
CA SER A 138 4.28 -7.02 8.38
C SER A 138 5.68 -7.26 7.83
N ASP A 139 6.65 -6.52 8.37
CA ASP A 139 8.07 -6.76 8.11
C ASP A 139 8.86 -6.63 9.41
N THR A 140 10.01 -7.28 9.47
CA THR A 140 10.91 -7.22 10.61
C THR A 140 12.20 -6.53 10.21
N LEU A 141 12.48 -5.40 10.85
CA LEU A 141 13.72 -4.64 10.69
C LEU A 141 14.72 -5.12 11.73
N THR A 142 15.93 -5.46 11.30
CA THR A 142 16.99 -5.95 12.20
C THR A 142 18.31 -5.24 11.94
N GLY A 143 19.02 -4.90 13.01
CA GLY A 143 20.41 -4.45 12.99
C GLY A 143 21.33 -5.52 13.54
N ASP A 144 22.58 -5.52 13.07
CA ASP A 144 23.64 -6.40 13.58
C ASP A 144 24.54 -5.65 14.58
N GLU A 145 25.34 -6.42 15.32
CA GLU A 145 26.40 -5.92 16.21
C GLU A 145 27.30 -4.85 15.53
N PRO A 146 27.63 -3.74 16.20
CA PRO A 146 27.42 -3.43 17.62
C PRO A 146 26.10 -2.72 17.97
N THR A 147 25.19 -2.56 17.01
CA THR A 147 23.90 -1.85 17.17
C THR A 147 22.76 -2.83 16.89
N GLU A 148 22.73 -3.94 17.62
CA GLU A 148 21.71 -4.96 17.45
C GLU A 148 20.34 -4.39 17.83
N PHE A 149 19.40 -4.40 16.89
CA PHE A 149 18.01 -4.02 17.15
C PHE A 149 17.07 -4.97 16.41
N THR A 150 15.81 -5.01 16.82
CA THR A 150 14.77 -5.75 16.12
C THR A 150 13.43 -5.04 16.31
N TYR A 151 12.79 -4.66 15.22
CA TYR A 151 11.45 -4.06 15.20
C TYR A 151 10.53 -4.84 14.28
N SER A 152 9.34 -5.21 14.75
CA SER A 152 8.27 -5.72 13.88
C SER A 152 7.34 -4.57 13.54
N VAL A 153 7.34 -4.13 12.29
CA VAL A 153 6.53 -2.99 11.84
C VAL A 153 5.40 -3.52 10.97
N ARG A 154 4.17 -3.11 11.29
CA ARG A 154 2.97 -3.51 10.55
C ARG A 154 2.34 -2.28 9.91
N LEU A 155 2.01 -2.38 8.63
CA LEU A 155 1.26 -1.36 7.90
C LEU A 155 -0.11 -1.92 7.53
N LYS A 156 -1.15 -1.10 7.70
CA LYS A 156 -2.50 -1.41 7.25
C LYS A 156 -2.75 -0.71 5.93
N MET A 157 -3.22 -1.47 4.95
CA MET A 157 -3.64 -0.98 3.64
C MET A 157 -5.15 -1.12 3.55
N VAL A 158 -5.86 -0.04 3.20
CA VAL A 158 -7.33 0.00 3.08
C VAL A 158 -7.73 0.48 1.69
N GLY A 159 -8.58 -0.26 0.98
CA GLY A 159 -9.10 0.11 -0.33
C GLY A 159 -9.91 1.41 -0.30
N LEU A 160 -9.76 2.22 -1.35
CA LEU A 160 -10.40 3.54 -1.53
C LEU A 160 -11.13 3.65 -2.87
#